data_AF-A0A7K3J0E6-F1
#
_entry.id   AF-A0A7K3J0E6-F1
#
_cell.length_a   1.000
_cell.length_b   1.000
_cell.length_c   1.000
_cell.angle_alpha   90.00
_cell.angle_beta   90.00
_cell.angle_gamma   90.00
#
_symmetry.space_group_name_H-M   'P 1'
#
loop_
_entity.id
_entity.type
_entity.pdbx_description
1 polymer ?
#
loop_
_entity_poly.entity_id
_entity_poly.type
_entity_poly.pdbx_seq_one_letter_code
_entity_poly.pdbx_strand_id
1 'polypeptide(L)' 'MNLTDETGWPMTKRGISSTNYGLYFIGMPFQFGLTSGLVGGVGRDADYISRHILSH' A
#
# COMPACT_ATOMS: atom_id res chain seq x y z
N MET A 1 11.46 -8.72 -12.68
CA MET A 1 10.68 -7.68 -12.00
C MET A 1 10.48 -8.14 -10.57
N ASN A 2 11.00 -7.43 -9.57
CA ASN A 2 10.81 -7.86 -8.18
C ASN A 2 9.69 -7.04 -7.54
N LEU A 3 8.68 -7.73 -6.99
CA LEU A 3 7.53 -7.12 -6.32
C LEU A 3 7.79 -6.92 -4.83
N THR A 4 8.68 -7.74 -4.30
CA THR A 4 9.06 -7.78 -2.90
C THR A 4 10.57 -7.62 -2.76
N ASP A 5 11.02 -7.21 -1.57
CA ASP A 5 12.43 -7.26 -1.21
C ASP A 5 12.90 -8.71 -0.95
N GLU A 6 14.16 -8.87 -0.56
CA GLU A 6 14.78 -10.14 -0.22
C GLU A 6 14.10 -10.87 0.96
N THR A 7 13.31 -10.17 1.77
CA THR A 7 12.55 -10.73 2.90
C THR A 7 11.12 -11.11 2.52
N GLY A 8 10.69 -10.79 1.30
CA GLY A 8 9.31 -10.97 0.85
C GLY A 8 8.39 -9.79 1.18
N TRP A 9 8.93 -8.67 1.66
CA TRP A 9 8.13 -7.48 1.95
C TRP A 9 7.79 -6.70 0.68
N PRO A 10 6.53 -6.28 0.48
CA PRO A 10 6.16 -5.49 -0.70
C PRO A 10 6.98 -4.21 -0.85
N MET A 11 7.58 -4.00 -2.02
CA MET A 11 8.31 -2.77 -2.34
C MET A 11 7.33 -1.64 -2.67
N THR A 12 6.96 -0.86 -1.66
CA THR A 12 5.90 0.15 -1.80
C THR A 12 6.20 1.43 -1.02
N LYS A 13 5.51 2.51 -1.39
CA LYS A 13 5.41 3.73 -0.59
C LYS A 13 3.93 4.05 -0.35
N ARG A 14 3.47 3.96 0.90
CA ARG A 14 2.05 4.16 1.28
C ARG A 14 1.08 3.27 0.48
N GLY A 15 1.50 2.05 0.14
CA GLY A 15 0.70 1.12 -0.65
C GLY A 15 0.81 1.26 -2.16
N ILE A 16 1.50 2.26 -2.68
CA ILE A 16 1.77 2.38 -4.13
C ILE A 16 3.02 1.59 -4.46
N SER A 17 2.96 0.68 -5.43
CA SER A 17 4.14 -0.08 -5.85
C SER A 17 5.24 0.84 -6.38
N SER A 18 6.46 0.67 -5.87
CA SER A 18 7.63 1.43 -6.33
C SER A 18 8.23 0.82 -7.60
N THR A 19 7.82 -0.38 -7.97
CA THR A 19 8.40 -1.13 -9.09
C THR A 19 7.42 -1.25 -10.26
N ASN A 20 6.12 -1.43 -10.01
CA ASN A 20 5.12 -1.69 -11.04
C ASN A 20 4.03 -0.63 -11.10
N TYR A 21 3.94 0.11 -12.20
CA TYR A 21 2.87 1.07 -12.42
C TYR A 21 1.48 0.40 -12.40
N GLY A 22 0.52 1.02 -11.71
CA GLY A 22 -0.86 0.51 -11.58
C GLY A 22 -1.04 -0.60 -10.55
N LEU A 23 0.01 -1.03 -9.84
CA LEU A 23 -0.09 -2.00 -8.75
C LEU A 23 -0.14 -1.31 -7.38
N TYR A 24 -1.07 -1.74 -6.55
CA TYR A 24 -1.30 -1.20 -5.21
C TYR A 24 -1.46 -2.30 -4.17
N PHE A 25 -1.06 -1.99 -2.94
CA PHE A 25 -1.09 -2.85 -1.78
C PHE A 25 -1.81 -2.12 -0.65
N ILE A 26 -2.62 -2.83 0.13
CA ILE A 26 -3.40 -2.24 1.21
C ILE A 26 -3.42 -3.15 2.44
N GLY A 27 -3.49 -2.54 3.61
CA GLY A 27 -3.60 -3.27 4.88
C GLY A 27 -2.27 -3.81 5.39
N MET A 28 -1.14 -3.34 4.86
CA MET A 28 0.17 -3.80 5.34
C MET A 28 0.41 -3.31 6.78
N PRO A 29 1.08 -4.11 7.63
CA PRO A 29 1.57 -3.64 8.92
C PRO A 29 2.31 -2.30 8.78
N PHE A 30 1.87 -1.30 9.54
CA PHE A 30 2.41 0.06 9.53
C PHE A 30 2.43 0.75 8.15
N GLN A 31 1.53 0.40 7.22
CA GLN A 31 1.43 1.07 5.91
C GLN A 31 1.35 2.59 6.02
N PHE A 32 0.38 3.09 6.80
CA PHE A 32 0.41 4.45 7.33
C PHE A 32 0.56 4.48 8.85
N GLY A 33 -0.02 3.51 9.54
CA GLY A 33 0.05 3.40 10.99
C GLY A 33 -0.28 1.99 11.51
N LEU A 34 -0.22 1.82 12.83
CA LEU A 34 -0.42 0.51 13.47
C LEU A 34 -1.77 -0.14 13.10
N THR A 35 -2.82 0.65 12.92
CA THR A 35 -4.17 0.15 12.63
C THR A 35 -4.42 -0.18 11.15
N SER A 36 -3.43 -0.03 10.27
CA SER A 36 -3.59 -0.21 8.81
C SER A 36 -4.08 -1.61 8.46
N GLY A 37 -3.62 -2.65 9.17
CA GLY A 37 -4.03 -4.04 8.94
C GLY A 37 -5.37 -4.44 9.60
N LEU A 38 -6.07 -3.49 10.22
CA LEU A 38 -7.32 -3.77 10.95
C LEU A 38 -8.52 -3.21 10.20
N VAL A 39 -9.65 -3.91 10.24
CA VAL A 39 -10.91 -3.45 9.61
C VAL A 39 -11.30 -2.03 10.04
N GLY A 40 -11.10 -1.69 11.32
CA GLY A 40 -11.39 -0.35 11.83
C GLY A 40 -10.40 0.75 11.43
N GLY A 41 -9.24 0.41 10.86
CA GLY A 41 -8.18 1.37 10.52
C GLY A 41 -7.78 1.44 9.05
N VAL A 42 -7.99 0.37 8.29
CA VAL A 42 -7.57 0.25 6.88
C VAL A 42 -8.20 1.29 5.94
N GLY A 43 -9.35 1.84 6.31
CA GLY A 43 -10.08 2.81 5.49
C GLY A 43 -9.27 4.05 5.12
N ARG A 44 -8.34 4.49 5.98
CA ARG A 44 -7.46 5.64 5.69
C ARG A 44 -6.45 5.33 4.58
N ASP A 45 -5.93 4.11 4.55
CA ASP A 45 -5.03 3.65 3.49
C ASP A 45 -5.78 3.47 2.18
N ALA A 46 -7.02 2.95 2.24
CA ALA A 46 -7.91 2.83 1.08
C ALA A 46 -8.20 4.20 0.45
N ASP A 47 -8.55 5.21 1.25
CA ASP A 47 -8.82 6.57 0.77
C ASP A 47 -7.58 7.16 0.08
N TYR A 48 -6.40 7.00 0.68
CA TYR A 48 -5.15 7.49 0.09
C TYR A 48 -4.86 6.85 -1.29
N ILE A 49 -4.96 5.52 -1.39
CA ILE A 49 -4.74 4.80 -2.65
C ILE A 49 -5.78 5.18 -3.68
N SER A 50 -7.06 5.25 -3.29
CA SER A 50 -8.16 5.59 -4.21
C SER A 50 -7.99 7.00 -4.79
N ARG A 51 -7.59 7.98 -3.98
CA ARG A 51 -7.28 9.34 -4.46
C ARG A 51 -6.13 9.36 -5.45
N HIS A 52 -5.09 8.57 -5.19
CA HIS A 52 -3.96 8.47 -6.10
C HIS A 52 -4.34 7.80 -7.44
N ILE A 53 -5.20 6.79 -7.41
CA ILE A 53 -5.73 6.14 -8.63
C ILE A 53 -6.55 7.15 -9.44
N LEU A 54 -7.42 7.94 -8.79
CA LEU A 54 -8.27 8.93 -9.48
C LEU A 54 -7.49 10.16 -10.01
N SER A 55 -6.28 10.40 -9.52
CA SER A 55 -5.44 11.52 -9.97
C SER A 55 -4.54 11.18 -11.15
N HIS A 56 -4.57 9.94 -11.65
CA HIS A 56 -3.82 9.43 -12.79
C HIS A 56 -4.78 9.03 -13.92
#